data_AF-A0A0S3ITX8-F1
#
_entry.id   AF-A0A0S3ITX8-F1
#
_cell.length_a   1.000
_cell.length_b   1.000
_cell.length_c   1.000
_cell.angle_alpha   90.00
_cell.angle_beta   90.00
_cell.angle_gamma   90.00
#
_symmetry.space_group_name_H-M   'P 1'
#
loop_
_entity.id
_entity.type
_entity.pdbx_description
1 polymer ?
#
loop_
_entity_poly.entity_id
_entity_poly.type
_entity_poly.pdbx_seq_one_letter_code
_entity_poly.pdbx_strand_id
1 'polypeptide(L)'
;MVLGSSLNANTQMHVQPAVRAVTQVQPAVSLRGPAFRAAVEDQMYAEQIQASSEFPDYQLAPVAAPSALNSGLAAMLLAPVAAAAAFFAFKKGQADQQAANYRVAADPLEVQTYGSELVFAMNATTSTKYTGKSSIKAAISGFGRIGRNVLRCWHGRNPKPFDIVAINAGSMTPEQAAHLLKYDSVLGTFNADVQFGDDWISVDGKKMKVISTRDPAKAPWKEMGVEIVIEGTGAFNDLAGSSKHLEAGAKKVVITAPGKNCPTYVCGVNEEKYNPETEHVVSNASCTTNGMAGVCKVLDESFGVQYGTMTTTHSYTGDQMILDGRHSDLRRARAGAVNIVPTSTGAAKAVALVLPSLKGKLNGIALRVPTPNVSIVDLVVKTANKTSKEAVNAALKAAADGPLNGVLAYTELPLVSSDFKGTDVSATVDGQLSMVMGEDMVKVVMWYDNEWGYSQRVIDLTAVVAGKM
;
A
#
# COMPACT_ATOMS: atom_id res chain seq x y z
N MET A 1 12.36 70.17 10.25
CA MET A 1 13.11 70.24 8.98
C MET A 1 12.66 69.09 8.11
N VAL A 2 12.07 69.44 6.98
CA VAL A 2 11.56 68.55 5.94
C VAL A 2 12.73 68.00 5.14
N LEU A 3 12.67 66.72 4.77
CA LEU A 3 12.84 66.22 3.40
C LEU A 3 12.41 64.74 3.37
N GLY A 4 11.35 64.48 2.62
CA GLY A 4 10.80 63.15 2.37
C GLY A 4 11.11 62.64 0.96
N SER A 5 10.17 61.84 0.47
CA SER A 5 10.11 61.08 -0.81
C SER A 5 10.86 59.73 -0.78
N SER A 6 10.31 58.61 -1.25
CA SER A 6 9.01 58.30 -1.85
C SER A 6 8.82 56.79 -1.89
N LEU A 7 7.58 56.32 -1.70
CA LEU A 7 7.10 55.01 -2.13
C LEU A 7 6.98 54.98 -3.66
N ASN A 8 7.47 53.92 -4.32
CA ASN A 8 6.68 53.23 -5.34
C ASN A 8 7.21 51.84 -5.73
N ALA A 9 6.22 50.97 -5.92
CA ALA A 9 6.20 49.61 -6.43
C ALA A 9 7.20 49.27 -7.55
N ASN A 10 7.88 48.12 -7.42
CA ASN A 10 7.92 47.01 -8.39
C ASN A 10 8.98 45.99 -7.96
N THR A 11 8.63 45.10 -7.03
CA THR A 11 9.42 43.87 -6.84
C THR A 11 8.96 42.89 -7.92
N GLN A 12 9.61 42.94 -9.08
CA GLN A 12 9.44 41.94 -10.13
C GLN A 12 9.81 40.56 -9.55
N MET A 13 8.82 39.69 -9.40
CA MET A 13 9.05 38.26 -9.26
C MET A 13 9.70 37.77 -10.57
N HIS A 14 10.93 37.28 -10.49
CA HIS A 14 11.52 36.49 -11.55
C HIS A 14 10.77 35.15 -11.66
N VAL A 15 9.73 35.13 -12.47
CA VAL A 15 9.09 33.90 -12.96
C VAL A 15 10.06 33.28 -13.96
N GLN A 16 10.72 32.18 -13.59
CA GLN A 16 11.38 31.34 -14.58
C GLN A 16 10.29 30.70 -15.46
N PRO A 17 10.38 30.81 -16.80
CA PRO A 17 9.42 30.14 -17.67
C PRO A 17 9.56 28.62 -17.52
N ALA A 18 8.41 27.96 -17.40
CA ALA A 18 8.30 26.51 -17.34
C ALA A 18 8.96 25.88 -18.58
N VAL A 19 10.07 25.19 -18.38
CA VAL A 19 10.64 24.31 -19.41
C VAL A 19 9.73 23.09 -19.51
N ARG A 20 8.94 23.02 -20.58
CA ARG A 20 8.27 21.79 -21.02
C ARG A 20 9.35 20.77 -21.36
N ALA A 21 9.65 19.86 -20.43
CA ALA A 21 10.41 18.66 -20.74
C ALA A 21 9.49 17.72 -21.52
N VAL A 22 9.67 17.68 -22.85
CA VAL A 22 9.12 16.64 -23.71
C VAL A 22 10.03 15.41 -23.55
N THR A 23 9.62 14.44 -22.73
CA THR A 23 10.34 13.17 -22.61
C THR A 23 10.05 12.32 -23.85
N GLN A 24 10.89 12.45 -24.88
CA GLN A 24 11.02 11.39 -25.90
C GLN A 24 11.91 10.28 -25.32
N VAL A 25 11.32 9.10 -25.12
CA VAL A 25 12.03 7.89 -24.72
C VAL A 25 12.81 7.38 -25.93
N GLN A 26 14.13 7.57 -25.94
CA GLN A 26 15.04 6.77 -26.77
C GLN A 26 15.51 5.54 -25.99
N PRO A 27 15.54 4.34 -26.58
CA PRO A 27 15.98 3.12 -25.90
C PRO A 27 17.50 3.15 -25.68
N ALA A 28 17.92 3.05 -24.41
CA ALA A 28 19.33 2.93 -24.04
C ALA A 28 19.84 1.52 -24.35
N VAL A 29 20.72 1.41 -25.35
CA VAL A 29 21.55 0.24 -25.61
C VAL A 29 22.72 0.26 -24.63
N SER A 30 22.81 -0.73 -23.76
CA SER A 30 23.88 -0.90 -22.77
C SER A 30 25.16 -1.42 -23.42
N LEU A 31 26.18 -0.57 -23.55
CA LEU A 31 27.57 -0.98 -23.80
C LEU A 31 28.32 -0.98 -22.45
N ARG A 32 28.67 -2.17 -21.95
CA ARG A 32 29.63 -2.33 -20.83
C ARG A 32 30.93 -2.92 -21.38
N GLY A 33 31.98 -2.10 -21.41
CA GLY A 33 33.37 -2.54 -21.56
C GLY A 33 34.01 -2.86 -20.19
N PRO A 34 34.96 -3.80 -20.10
CA PRO A 34 35.49 -4.30 -18.84
C PRO A 34 36.73 -3.52 -18.40
N ALA A 35 36.61 -2.75 -17.32
CA ALA A 35 37.75 -2.25 -16.56
C ALA A 35 37.31 -1.90 -15.13
N PHE A 36 37.27 -2.90 -14.25
CA PHE A 36 37.53 -2.79 -12.80
C PHE A 36 37.33 -4.17 -12.13
N ARG A 37 38.30 -5.07 -12.34
CA ARG A 37 38.52 -6.25 -11.49
C ARG A 37 40.02 -6.50 -11.42
N ALA A 38 40.69 -5.67 -10.62
CA ALA A 38 42.05 -5.89 -10.15
C ALA A 38 42.01 -5.71 -8.64
N ALA A 39 41.78 -6.82 -7.93
CA ALA A 39 42.07 -7.03 -6.51
C ALA A 39 41.46 -8.37 -6.10
N VAL A 40 42.07 -9.48 -6.52
CA VAL A 40 42.32 -10.69 -5.73
C VAL A 40 43.41 -11.45 -6.49
N GLU A 41 44.66 -11.21 -6.12
CA GLU A 41 45.70 -12.22 -6.33
C GLU A 41 45.51 -13.32 -5.29
N ASP A 42 45.66 -14.55 -5.75
CA ASP A 42 46.59 -15.55 -5.22
C ASP A 42 45.95 -16.94 -5.09
N GLN A 43 46.77 -17.93 -5.42
CA GLN A 43 46.57 -19.38 -5.24
C GLN A 43 45.93 -20.20 -6.39
N MET A 44 46.86 -20.71 -7.20
CA MET A 44 47.18 -22.15 -7.33
C MET A 44 46.78 -22.90 -8.62
N TYR A 45 47.84 -23.52 -9.15
CA TYR A 45 48.00 -24.58 -10.15
C TYR A 45 47.99 -24.22 -11.64
N ALA A 46 49.20 -24.39 -12.18
CA ALA A 46 49.62 -24.30 -13.56
C ALA A 46 49.10 -25.47 -14.40
N GLU A 47 48.79 -25.21 -15.66
CA GLU A 47 49.28 -26.05 -16.74
C GLU A 47 49.44 -25.26 -18.05
N GLN A 48 50.46 -25.65 -18.81
CA GLN A 48 51.19 -24.87 -19.79
C GLN A 48 50.44 -24.58 -21.10
N ILE A 49 50.81 -23.43 -21.67
CA ILE A 49 50.51 -22.96 -23.03
C ILE A 49 51.50 -23.57 -24.04
N GLN A 50 51.00 -23.94 -25.22
CA GLN A 50 51.68 -23.74 -26.51
C GLN A 50 50.63 -23.35 -27.55
N ALA A 51 50.85 -22.53 -28.57
CA ALA A 51 51.62 -21.31 -28.82
C ALA A 51 51.24 -20.88 -30.27
N SER A 52 51.55 -19.63 -30.63
CA SER A 52 51.45 -19.00 -31.97
C SER A 52 50.04 -18.48 -32.34
N SER A 53 49.85 -17.28 -32.90
CA SER A 53 50.77 -16.28 -33.47
C SER A 53 50.06 -14.92 -33.57
N GLU A 54 50.88 -13.88 -33.67
CA GLU A 54 50.63 -12.46 -33.51
C GLU A 54 49.78 -11.81 -34.62
N PHE A 55 49.09 -10.71 -34.29
CA PHE A 55 48.66 -9.67 -35.24
C PHE A 55 49.06 -8.29 -34.69
N PRO A 56 49.75 -7.44 -35.47
CA PRO A 56 49.89 -6.03 -35.16
C PRO A 56 48.82 -5.15 -35.86
N ASP A 57 48.54 -4.04 -35.19
CA ASP A 57 47.62 -2.95 -35.53
C ASP A 57 47.72 -2.40 -36.96
N TYR A 58 46.60 -1.87 -37.49
CA TYR A 58 46.63 -0.75 -38.43
C TYR A 58 45.48 0.25 -38.20
N GLN A 59 45.88 1.53 -38.19
CA GLN A 59 45.09 2.73 -37.98
C GLN A 59 44.12 3.06 -39.13
N LEU A 60 43.04 3.77 -38.78
CA LEU A 60 42.07 4.38 -39.70
C LEU A 60 42.59 5.71 -40.26
N ALA A 61 42.49 5.88 -41.59
CA ALA A 61 42.37 7.18 -42.24
C ALA A 61 41.56 7.06 -43.56
N PRO A 62 40.89 8.15 -44.01
CA PRO A 62 39.63 8.09 -44.76
C PRO A 62 39.79 8.34 -46.28
N VAL A 63 38.69 8.17 -47.06
CA VAL A 63 38.19 9.07 -48.14
C VAL A 63 37.39 8.31 -49.24
N ALA A 64 36.20 8.87 -49.53
CA ALA A 64 35.39 8.93 -50.77
C ALA A 64 35.04 7.68 -51.62
N ALA A 65 33.75 7.62 -52.00
CA ALA A 65 33.18 6.84 -53.11
C ALA A 65 33.57 7.46 -54.48
N PRO A 66 33.54 6.77 -55.66
CA PRO A 66 32.34 6.06 -56.15
C PRO A 66 32.53 4.84 -57.10
N SER A 67 31.37 4.29 -57.50
CA SER A 67 31.07 3.51 -58.73
C SER A 67 31.12 1.97 -58.68
N ALA A 68 30.18 1.39 -59.44
CA ALA A 68 29.66 0.04 -59.37
C ALA A 68 30.39 -0.95 -60.28
N LEU A 69 30.53 -2.21 -59.84
CA LEU A 69 30.09 -3.44 -60.55
C LEU A 69 30.58 -4.73 -59.85
N ASN A 70 29.61 -5.60 -59.54
CA ASN A 70 29.59 -7.08 -59.49
C ASN A 70 30.88 -7.90 -59.27
N SER A 71 30.88 -8.76 -58.24
CA SER A 71 30.45 -10.18 -58.35
C SER A 71 30.95 -11.05 -57.17
N GLY A 72 30.14 -12.03 -56.76
CA GLY A 72 30.60 -13.26 -56.09
C GLY A 72 30.78 -13.27 -54.57
N LEU A 73 31.44 -12.29 -53.96
CA LEU A 73 31.92 -12.43 -52.56
C LEU A 73 30.98 -11.88 -51.47
N ALA A 74 30.10 -10.93 -51.80
CA ALA A 74 29.13 -10.40 -50.83
C ALA A 74 28.00 -11.39 -50.49
N ALA A 75 27.74 -12.37 -51.35
CA ALA A 75 26.69 -13.37 -51.15
C ALA A 75 27.05 -14.43 -50.09
N MET A 76 28.34 -14.73 -49.88
CA MET A 76 28.78 -15.72 -48.88
C MET A 76 28.82 -15.16 -47.45
N LEU A 77 28.96 -13.84 -47.27
CA LEU A 77 28.98 -13.21 -45.94
C LEU A 77 27.59 -12.84 -45.40
N LEU A 78 26.57 -12.76 -46.26
CA LEU A 78 25.18 -12.48 -45.86
C LEU A 78 24.31 -13.73 -45.70
N ALA A 79 24.77 -14.89 -46.18
CA ALA A 79 24.04 -16.15 -46.07
C ALA A 79 23.69 -16.56 -44.62
N PRO A 80 24.58 -16.39 -43.60
CA PRO A 80 24.24 -16.74 -42.22
C PRO A 80 23.19 -15.82 -41.59
N VAL A 81 23.19 -14.53 -41.96
CA VAL A 81 22.27 -13.51 -41.44
C VAL A 81 20.89 -13.67 -42.09
N ALA A 82 20.84 -13.95 -43.38
CA ALA A 82 19.60 -14.26 -44.09
C ALA A 82 18.99 -15.59 -43.62
N ALA A 83 19.80 -16.62 -43.33
CA ALA A 83 19.35 -17.88 -42.77
C ALA A 83 18.79 -17.72 -41.35
N ALA A 84 19.41 -16.89 -40.51
CA ALA A 84 18.90 -16.57 -39.18
C ALA A 84 17.57 -15.80 -39.25
N ALA A 85 17.46 -14.79 -40.12
CA ALA A 85 16.23 -14.04 -40.32
C ALA A 85 15.09 -14.93 -40.87
N ALA A 86 15.40 -15.83 -41.81
CA ALA A 86 14.45 -16.82 -42.32
C ALA A 86 14.01 -17.82 -41.25
N PHE A 87 14.92 -18.25 -40.37
CA PHE A 87 14.60 -19.14 -39.24
C PHE A 87 13.67 -18.46 -38.21
N PHE A 88 13.91 -17.19 -37.89
CA PHE A 88 13.03 -16.42 -37.00
C PHE A 88 11.68 -16.10 -37.64
N ALA A 89 11.64 -15.79 -38.93
CA ALA A 89 10.39 -15.61 -39.67
C ALA A 89 9.58 -16.93 -39.75
N PHE A 90 10.26 -18.06 -39.95
CA PHE A 90 9.63 -19.38 -39.94
C PHE A 90 9.09 -19.76 -38.56
N LYS A 91 9.85 -19.52 -37.48
CA LYS A 91 9.36 -19.73 -36.10
C LYS A 91 8.20 -18.81 -35.74
N LYS A 92 8.22 -17.56 -36.21
CA LYS A 92 7.10 -16.63 -36.03
C LYS A 92 5.86 -17.10 -36.81
N GLY A 93 6.04 -17.54 -38.06
CA GLY A 93 4.96 -18.13 -38.86
C GLY A 93 4.38 -19.41 -38.25
N GLN A 94 5.20 -20.26 -37.63
CA GLN A 94 4.74 -21.43 -36.87
C GLN A 94 4.00 -21.03 -35.59
N ALA A 95 4.48 -20.05 -34.84
CA ALA A 95 3.80 -19.53 -33.64
C ALA A 95 2.46 -18.86 -34.00
N ASP A 96 2.41 -18.11 -35.09
CA ASP A 96 1.20 -17.47 -35.61
C ASP A 96 0.20 -18.52 -36.16
N GLN A 97 0.68 -19.60 -36.80
CA GLN A 97 -0.16 -20.76 -37.17
C GLN A 97 -0.62 -21.55 -35.95
N GLN A 98 0.19 -21.69 -34.90
CA GLN A 98 -0.19 -22.37 -33.67
C GLN A 98 -1.25 -21.55 -32.91
N ALA A 99 -1.13 -20.21 -32.92
CA ALA A 99 -2.15 -19.28 -32.42
C ALA A 99 -3.43 -19.27 -33.28
N ALA A 100 -3.31 -19.46 -34.60
CA ALA A 100 -4.46 -19.59 -35.50
C ALA A 100 -5.16 -20.95 -35.35
N ASN A 101 -4.42 -22.03 -35.10
CA ASN A 101 -4.96 -23.36 -34.85
C ASN A 101 -5.67 -23.44 -33.48
N TYR A 102 -5.24 -22.64 -32.49
CA TYR A 102 -6.00 -22.43 -31.24
C TYR A 102 -7.32 -21.65 -31.44
N ARG A 103 -7.53 -21.01 -32.60
CA ARG A 103 -8.78 -20.30 -32.94
C ARG A 103 -9.76 -21.14 -33.77
N VAL A 104 -9.42 -22.37 -34.17
CA VAL A 104 -10.28 -23.17 -35.08
C VAL A 104 -10.62 -24.58 -34.55
N ALA A 105 -10.08 -25.03 -33.42
CA ALA A 105 -10.56 -26.25 -32.76
C ALA A 105 -11.65 -25.94 -31.73
N ALA A 106 -12.88 -25.71 -32.21
CA ALA A 106 -14.07 -25.97 -31.41
C ALA A 106 -14.22 -27.49 -31.29
N ASP A 107 -13.84 -28.06 -30.14
CA ASP A 107 -14.06 -29.47 -29.81
C ASP A 107 -15.48 -29.64 -29.21
N PRO A 108 -16.25 -30.70 -29.58
CA PRO A 108 -17.68 -30.81 -29.35
C PRO A 108 -18.01 -31.48 -28.00
N LEU A 109 -17.43 -30.98 -26.91
CA LEU A 109 -17.79 -31.36 -25.54
C LEU A 109 -18.18 -30.10 -24.78
N GLU A 110 -19.39 -30.13 -24.21
CA GLU A 110 -20.17 -29.03 -23.63
C GLU A 110 -19.44 -28.21 -22.55
N VAL A 111 -18.44 -27.43 -22.93
CA VAL A 111 -17.95 -26.33 -22.09
C VAL A 111 -18.86 -25.15 -22.36
N GLN A 112 -19.84 -24.94 -21.49
CA GLN A 112 -20.54 -23.66 -21.40
C GLN A 112 -19.51 -22.58 -21.02
N THR A 113 -18.97 -21.90 -22.03
CA THR A 113 -18.34 -20.60 -21.83
C THR A 113 -19.45 -19.63 -21.43
N TYR A 114 -19.59 -19.40 -20.13
CA TYR A 114 -20.31 -18.21 -19.66
C TYR A 114 -19.55 -17.01 -20.22
N GLY A 115 -20.15 -16.33 -21.20
CA GLY A 115 -19.64 -15.05 -21.69
C GLY A 115 -19.65 -14.06 -20.53
N SER A 116 -18.49 -13.83 -19.92
CA SER A 116 -18.24 -12.65 -19.13
C SER A 116 -17.29 -11.77 -19.94
N GLU A 117 -17.76 -10.59 -20.33
CA GLU A 117 -16.84 -9.51 -20.65
C GLU A 117 -15.93 -9.34 -19.43
N LEU A 118 -14.62 -9.40 -19.64
CA LEU A 118 -13.64 -9.17 -18.60
C LEU A 118 -13.67 -7.68 -18.28
N VAL A 119 -14.54 -7.27 -17.35
CA VAL A 119 -14.68 -5.88 -16.93
C VAL A 119 -13.52 -5.56 -15.99
N PHE A 120 -12.55 -4.76 -16.46
CA PHE A 120 -11.43 -4.23 -15.67
C PHE A 120 -11.87 -3.13 -14.69
N ALA A 121 -12.96 -3.33 -13.95
CA ALA A 121 -13.45 -2.36 -12.97
C ALA A 121 -13.08 -2.78 -11.55
N MET A 122 -12.02 -2.20 -11.00
CA MET A 122 -11.87 -2.11 -9.53
C MET A 122 -12.61 -0.86 -9.06
N ASN A 123 -13.92 -0.98 -8.85
CA ASN A 123 -14.73 0.11 -8.31
C ASN A 123 -14.48 0.27 -6.80
N ALA A 124 -13.29 0.72 -6.41
CA ALA A 124 -13.04 1.21 -5.06
C ALA A 124 -13.31 2.72 -5.04
N THR A 125 -14.56 3.11 -4.82
CA THR A 125 -14.91 4.50 -4.54
C THR A 125 -14.65 4.82 -3.08
N THR A 126 -14.15 6.02 -2.80
CA THR A 126 -14.00 6.53 -1.44
C THR A 126 -15.33 6.44 -0.69
N SER A 127 -15.39 5.57 0.32
CA SER A 127 -16.64 5.23 0.99
C SER A 127 -17.18 6.39 1.83
N THR A 128 -18.25 7.07 1.41
CA THR A 128 -18.93 8.09 2.21
C THR A 128 -19.97 7.51 3.18
N LYS A 129 -19.87 6.21 3.50
CA LYS A 129 -20.84 5.50 4.36
C LYS A 129 -21.01 6.15 5.73
N TYR A 130 -19.94 6.71 6.29
CA TYR A 130 -19.96 7.37 7.59
C TYR A 130 -19.81 8.88 7.41
N THR A 131 -20.92 9.60 7.54
CA THR A 131 -20.98 11.05 7.25
C THR A 131 -20.28 11.91 8.30
N GLY A 132 -20.22 11.44 9.55
CA GLY A 132 -19.67 12.20 10.67
C GLY A 132 -20.39 13.53 10.92
N LYS A 133 -19.65 14.50 11.46
CA LYS A 133 -20.12 15.86 11.78
C LYS A 133 -18.99 16.86 11.55
N SER A 134 -19.07 17.61 10.45
CA SER A 134 -18.02 18.53 9.97
C SER A 134 -17.61 19.62 10.95
N SER A 135 -18.48 19.99 11.90
CA SER A 135 -18.18 21.00 12.93
C SER A 135 -17.26 20.50 14.05
N ILE A 136 -17.11 19.17 14.20
CA ILE A 136 -16.28 18.58 15.26
C ILE A 136 -14.81 18.76 14.91
N LYS A 137 -14.05 19.40 15.80
CA LYS A 137 -12.62 19.64 15.59
C LYS A 137 -11.81 18.43 16.03
N ALA A 138 -10.92 17.97 15.16
CA ALA A 138 -10.01 16.86 15.40
C ALA A 138 -8.54 17.27 15.29
N ALA A 139 -7.67 16.50 15.96
CA ALA A 139 -6.23 16.60 15.82
C ALA A 139 -5.60 15.23 15.53
N ILE A 140 -4.48 15.23 14.81
CA ILE A 140 -3.64 14.04 14.62
C ILE A 140 -2.47 14.10 15.60
N SER A 141 -2.32 13.09 16.45
CA SER A 141 -1.16 12.91 17.32
C SER A 141 -0.25 11.81 16.75
N GLY A 142 0.93 12.18 16.26
CA GLY A 142 1.84 11.26 15.56
C GLY A 142 1.72 11.35 14.04
N PHE A 143 2.60 12.15 13.43
CA PHE A 143 2.57 12.42 11.98
C PHE A 143 3.46 11.48 11.15
N GLY A 144 3.43 10.20 11.50
CA GLY A 144 4.13 9.11 10.80
C GLY A 144 3.41 8.66 9.51
N ARG A 145 3.64 7.40 9.08
CA ARG A 145 2.97 6.82 7.89
C ARG A 145 1.45 6.93 7.97
N ILE A 146 0.85 6.47 9.07
CA ILE A 146 -0.61 6.51 9.25
C ILE A 146 -1.11 7.95 9.41
N GLY A 147 -0.50 8.77 10.26
CA GLY A 147 -0.94 10.16 10.46
C GLY A 147 -0.97 10.99 9.17
N ARG A 148 0.04 10.85 8.29
CA ARG A 148 0.05 11.53 6.98
C ARG A 148 -1.02 10.98 6.04
N ASN A 149 -1.22 9.66 6.01
CA ASN A 149 -2.24 9.04 5.17
C ASN A 149 -3.66 9.37 5.65
N VAL A 150 -3.89 9.47 6.96
CA VAL A 150 -5.15 10.00 7.54
C VAL A 150 -5.42 11.39 7.00
N LEU A 151 -4.43 12.29 6.99
CA LEU A 151 -4.62 13.64 6.44
C LEU A 151 -4.93 13.62 4.93
N ARG A 152 -4.24 12.79 4.14
CA ARG A 152 -4.53 12.61 2.69
C ARG A 152 -5.93 12.06 2.45
N CYS A 153 -6.33 11.03 3.19
CA CYS A 153 -7.67 10.43 3.11
C CYS A 153 -8.76 11.43 3.49
N TRP A 154 -8.55 12.18 4.59
CA TRP A 154 -9.43 13.26 5.02
C TRP A 154 -9.56 14.37 3.96
N HIS A 155 -8.44 14.75 3.34
CA HIS A 155 -8.43 15.72 2.24
C HIS A 155 -9.24 15.25 1.02
N GLY A 156 -9.24 13.95 0.72
CA GLY A 156 -10.07 13.37 -0.34
C GLY A 156 -11.58 13.31 -0.05
N ARG A 157 -12.03 13.53 1.19
CA ARG A 157 -13.48 13.47 1.52
C ARG A 157 -14.22 14.76 1.16
N ASN A 158 -15.41 14.64 0.59
CA ASN A 158 -16.35 15.76 0.41
C ASN A 158 -17.80 15.25 0.56
N PRO A 159 -18.60 15.75 1.53
CA PRO A 159 -18.23 16.70 2.59
C PRO A 159 -17.17 16.14 3.56
N LYS A 160 -16.56 17.02 4.37
CA LYS A 160 -15.62 16.60 5.42
C LYS A 160 -16.37 15.93 6.59
N PRO A 161 -15.94 14.75 7.06
CA PRO A 161 -16.61 14.06 8.16
C PRO A 161 -16.36 14.69 9.55
N PHE A 162 -15.32 15.50 9.66
CA PHE A 162 -14.91 16.29 10.83
C PHE A 162 -13.86 17.30 10.36
N ASP A 163 -13.43 18.23 11.21
CA ASP A 163 -12.48 19.28 10.85
C ASP A 163 -11.10 19.05 11.50
N ILE A 164 -10.08 18.70 10.71
CA ILE A 164 -8.71 18.60 11.23
C ILE A 164 -8.14 20.00 11.42
N VAL A 165 -7.82 20.37 12.66
CA VAL A 165 -7.34 21.72 13.00
C VAL A 165 -5.90 21.75 13.51
N ALA A 166 -5.39 20.62 14.01
CA ALA A 166 -4.06 20.55 14.60
C ALA A 166 -3.37 19.20 14.36
N ILE A 167 -2.03 19.23 14.38
CA ILE A 167 -1.17 18.07 14.22
C ILE A 167 -0.06 18.16 15.28
N ASN A 168 0.06 17.14 16.14
CA ASN A 168 1.25 16.93 16.94
C ASN A 168 2.27 16.12 16.12
N ALA A 169 3.29 16.80 15.60
CA ALA A 169 4.28 16.23 14.69
C ALA A 169 5.47 15.58 15.43
N GLY A 170 5.38 15.43 16.75
CA GLY A 170 6.45 14.88 17.57
C GLY A 170 7.66 15.81 17.52
N SER A 171 8.79 15.33 17.00
CA SER A 171 10.03 16.11 16.87
C SER A 171 10.22 16.79 15.52
N MET A 172 9.25 16.69 14.60
CA MET A 172 9.37 17.31 13.28
C MET A 172 9.03 18.79 13.30
N THR A 173 9.79 19.59 12.57
CA THR A 173 9.42 20.98 12.27
C THR A 173 8.23 21.02 11.29
N PRO A 174 7.49 22.15 11.18
CA PRO A 174 6.44 22.30 10.17
C PRO A 174 6.94 22.07 8.74
N GLU A 175 8.16 22.54 8.42
CA GLU A 175 8.81 22.28 7.13
C GLU A 175 8.99 20.78 6.87
N GLN A 176 9.55 20.05 7.84
CA GLN A 176 9.75 18.59 7.71
C GLN A 176 8.41 17.86 7.56
N ALA A 177 7.41 18.24 8.34
CA ALA A 177 6.07 17.68 8.27
C ALA A 177 5.42 17.93 6.89
N ALA A 178 5.49 19.16 6.38
CA ALA A 178 4.98 19.53 5.06
C ALA A 178 5.72 18.79 3.94
N HIS A 179 7.05 18.70 4.01
CA HIS A 179 7.86 17.99 3.03
C HIS A 179 7.47 16.50 2.94
N LEU A 180 7.38 15.82 4.08
CA LEU A 180 7.01 14.40 4.15
C LEU A 180 5.53 14.14 3.82
N LEU A 181 4.66 15.15 3.95
CA LEU A 181 3.29 15.10 3.45
C LEU A 181 3.24 15.27 1.92
N LYS A 182 4.05 16.17 1.36
CA LYS A 182 4.09 16.44 -0.09
C LYS A 182 4.71 15.29 -0.88
N TYR A 183 5.77 14.67 -0.37
CA TYR A 183 6.52 13.63 -1.10
C TYR A 183 6.47 12.28 -0.37
N ASP A 184 5.98 11.24 -1.03
CA ASP A 184 5.90 9.88 -0.51
C ASP A 184 6.51 8.86 -1.46
N SER A 185 7.41 8.01 -0.97
CA SER A 185 8.03 6.97 -1.80
C SER A 185 7.05 5.88 -2.24
N VAL A 186 5.95 5.67 -1.53
CA VAL A 186 4.94 4.65 -1.86
C VAL A 186 3.82 5.25 -2.71
N LEU A 187 3.27 6.37 -2.26
CA LEU A 187 2.09 6.99 -2.86
C LEU A 187 2.41 8.08 -3.90
N GLY A 188 3.68 8.45 -4.04
CA GLY A 188 4.12 9.52 -4.95
C GLY A 188 3.95 10.91 -4.36
N THR A 189 3.96 11.92 -5.24
CA THR A 189 3.77 13.32 -4.84
C THR A 189 2.28 13.58 -4.58
N PHE A 190 1.95 14.15 -3.42
CA PHE A 190 0.59 14.49 -3.08
C PHE A 190 0.08 15.64 -3.97
N ASN A 191 -1.02 15.40 -4.68
CA ASN A 191 -1.63 16.35 -5.61
C ASN A 191 -2.50 17.39 -4.89
N ALA A 192 -1.88 18.13 -3.97
CA ALA A 192 -2.46 19.27 -3.27
C ALA A 192 -1.37 20.35 -3.10
N ASP A 193 -1.79 21.60 -2.93
CA ASP A 193 -0.89 22.68 -2.55
C ASP A 193 -0.54 22.55 -1.06
N VAL A 194 0.71 22.17 -0.78
CA VAL A 194 1.20 21.99 0.59
C VAL A 194 2.19 23.10 0.92
N GLN A 195 1.84 23.93 1.90
CA GLN A 195 2.66 25.04 2.37
C GLN A 195 2.93 24.90 3.87
N PHE A 196 3.92 25.64 4.38
CA PHE A 196 4.23 25.71 5.80
C PHE A 196 4.58 27.13 6.22
N GLY A 197 4.50 27.40 7.52
CA GLY A 197 5.05 28.58 8.16
C GLY A 197 5.65 28.21 9.52
N ASP A 198 5.73 29.17 10.44
CA ASP A 198 6.45 29.01 11.70
C ASP A 198 5.91 27.89 12.60
N ASP A 199 4.58 27.74 12.65
CA ASP A 199 3.89 26.81 13.54
C ASP A 199 2.66 26.15 12.90
N TRP A 200 2.62 26.09 11.56
CA TRP A 200 1.49 25.57 10.82
C TRP A 200 1.93 24.92 9.50
N ILE A 201 1.09 24.01 9.01
CA ILE A 201 1.10 23.55 7.62
C ILE A 201 -0.27 23.80 7.00
N SER A 202 -0.34 23.90 5.68
CA SER A 202 -1.62 23.98 4.96
C SER A 202 -1.70 23.00 3.82
N VAL A 203 -2.92 22.59 3.51
CA VAL A 203 -3.27 21.79 2.33
C VAL A 203 -4.40 22.50 1.61
N ASP A 204 -4.19 22.92 0.36
CA ASP A 204 -5.12 23.71 -0.46
C ASP A 204 -5.70 24.92 0.31
N GLY A 205 -4.80 25.69 0.94
CA GLY A 205 -5.15 26.89 1.72
C GLY A 205 -5.71 26.62 3.12
N LYS A 206 -6.16 25.40 3.45
CA LYS A 206 -6.59 25.08 4.82
C LYS A 206 -5.37 24.96 5.75
N LYS A 207 -5.22 25.92 6.67
CA LYS A 207 -4.17 25.91 7.70
C LYS A 207 -4.53 24.99 8.88
N MET A 208 -3.52 24.28 9.36
CA MET A 208 -3.56 23.43 10.56
C MET A 208 -2.37 23.77 11.45
N LYS A 209 -2.61 23.92 12.74
CA LYS A 209 -1.55 24.18 13.72
C LYS A 209 -0.65 22.96 13.83
N VAL A 210 0.66 23.16 13.82
CA VAL A 210 1.64 22.14 14.16
C VAL A 210 2.14 22.39 15.57
N ILE A 211 2.08 21.36 16.40
CA ILE A 211 2.66 21.36 17.74
C ILE A 211 3.69 20.24 17.88
N SER A 212 4.54 20.38 18.88
CA SER A 212 5.54 19.38 19.25
C SER A 212 5.42 19.12 20.75
N THR A 213 4.72 18.04 21.12
CA THR A 213 4.71 17.54 22.50
C THR A 213 4.94 16.04 22.55
N ARG A 214 5.80 15.61 23.46
CA ARG A 214 6.03 14.20 23.77
C ARG A 214 5.08 13.67 24.84
N ASP A 215 4.47 14.57 25.61
CA ASP A 215 3.52 14.23 26.67
C ASP A 215 2.11 14.62 26.21
N PRO A 216 1.23 13.63 25.92
CA PRO A 216 -0.17 13.84 25.55
C PRO A 216 -0.95 14.77 26.48
N ALA A 217 -0.65 14.75 27.79
CA ALA A 217 -1.34 15.54 28.80
C ALA A 217 -1.01 17.05 28.74
N LYS A 218 0.11 17.40 28.09
CA LYS A 218 0.58 18.79 27.94
C LYS A 218 0.17 19.41 26.61
N ALA A 219 -0.56 18.68 25.77
CA ALA A 219 -1.04 19.22 24.51
C ALA A 219 -2.12 20.30 24.77
N PRO A 220 -2.12 21.44 24.06
CA PRO A 220 -3.09 22.51 24.28
C PRO A 220 -4.44 22.23 23.59
N TRP A 221 -5.00 21.01 23.75
CA TRP A 221 -6.23 20.61 23.05
C TRP A 221 -7.43 21.46 23.44
N LYS A 222 -7.59 21.75 24.73
CA LYS A 222 -8.64 22.64 25.25
C LYS A 222 -8.58 24.02 24.60
N GLU A 223 -7.39 24.62 24.53
CA GLU A 223 -7.18 25.96 23.98
C GLU A 223 -7.49 26.02 22.48
N MET A 224 -7.17 24.95 21.74
CA MET A 224 -7.46 24.84 20.31
C MET A 224 -8.89 24.38 20.01
N GLY A 225 -9.67 24.04 21.05
CA GLY A 225 -11.01 23.48 20.93
C GLY A 225 -11.03 22.12 20.23
N VAL A 226 -9.96 21.33 20.34
CA VAL A 226 -9.89 19.98 19.77
C VAL A 226 -10.78 19.04 20.60
N GLU A 227 -11.70 18.36 19.94
CA GLU A 227 -12.66 17.46 20.58
C GLU A 227 -12.28 15.99 20.38
N ILE A 228 -11.69 15.63 19.24
CA ILE A 228 -11.22 14.27 18.96
C ILE A 228 -9.72 14.26 18.69
N VAL A 229 -8.99 13.33 19.30
CA VAL A 229 -7.59 13.06 18.94
C VAL A 229 -7.49 11.72 18.23
N ILE A 230 -6.89 11.72 17.04
CA ILE A 230 -6.46 10.52 16.33
C ILE A 230 -5.04 10.20 16.81
N GLU A 231 -4.92 9.20 17.69
CA GLU A 231 -3.66 8.82 18.34
C GLU A 231 -2.94 7.76 17.50
N GLY A 232 -1.95 8.22 16.72
CA GLY A 232 -1.16 7.45 15.77
C GLY A 232 0.35 7.48 16.02
N THR A 233 0.78 7.78 17.25
CA THR A 233 2.20 7.66 17.65
C THR A 233 2.64 6.21 17.83
N GLY A 234 1.70 5.33 18.20
CA GLY A 234 1.97 3.93 18.59
C GLY A 234 2.52 3.77 20.01
N ALA A 235 2.86 4.86 20.70
CA ALA A 235 3.40 4.84 22.06
C ALA A 235 2.31 4.80 23.15
N PHE A 236 1.10 5.30 22.85
CA PHE A 236 -0.01 5.43 23.81
C PHE A 236 -1.19 4.54 23.45
N ASN A 237 -0.93 3.25 23.19
CA ASN A 237 -1.90 2.27 22.68
C ASN A 237 -2.73 1.56 23.77
N ASP A 238 -2.96 2.22 24.91
CA ASP A 238 -3.82 1.71 25.97
C ASP A 238 -4.74 2.81 26.51
N LEU A 239 -5.78 2.40 27.24
CA LEU A 239 -6.76 3.32 27.83
C LEU A 239 -6.07 4.42 28.67
N ALA A 240 -5.11 4.06 29.52
CA ALA A 240 -4.46 4.99 30.44
C ALA A 240 -3.60 6.03 29.69
N GLY A 241 -2.75 5.59 28.77
CA GLY A 241 -1.87 6.42 27.97
C GLY A 241 -2.63 7.37 27.05
N SER A 242 -3.68 6.87 26.39
CA SER A 242 -4.53 7.70 25.52
C SER A 242 -5.45 8.65 26.30
N SER A 243 -5.87 8.29 27.52
CA SER A 243 -6.72 9.16 28.37
C SER A 243 -6.06 10.47 28.75
N LYS A 244 -4.73 10.55 28.68
CA LYS A 244 -4.00 11.82 28.84
C LYS A 244 -4.41 12.91 27.85
N HIS A 245 -4.88 12.54 26.65
CA HIS A 245 -5.45 13.52 25.74
C HIS A 245 -6.79 14.08 26.23
N LEU A 246 -7.55 13.30 27.00
CA LEU A 246 -8.77 13.75 27.66
C LEU A 246 -8.44 14.74 28.79
N GLU A 247 -7.38 14.47 29.56
CA GLU A 247 -6.85 15.40 30.58
C GLU A 247 -6.43 16.75 29.94
N ALA A 248 -5.84 16.70 28.74
CA ALA A 248 -5.48 17.88 27.94
C ALA A 248 -6.70 18.62 27.33
N GLY A 249 -7.90 18.09 27.47
CA GLY A 249 -9.17 18.73 27.10
C GLY A 249 -9.84 18.21 25.84
N ALA A 250 -9.32 17.16 25.19
CA ALA A 250 -10.07 16.45 24.18
C ALA A 250 -11.26 15.70 24.82
N LYS A 251 -12.31 15.41 24.04
CA LYS A 251 -13.49 14.67 24.50
C LYS A 251 -13.41 13.18 24.17
N LYS A 252 -12.76 12.84 23.05
CA LYS A 252 -12.62 11.48 22.53
C LYS A 252 -11.24 11.22 21.95
N VAL A 253 -10.83 9.95 21.93
CA VAL A 253 -9.57 9.48 21.34
C VAL A 253 -9.82 8.24 20.48
N VAL A 254 -9.26 8.23 19.27
CA VAL A 254 -9.27 7.09 18.34
C VAL A 254 -7.83 6.62 18.13
N ILE A 255 -7.51 5.44 18.67
CA ILE A 255 -6.18 4.82 18.57
C ILE A 255 -6.03 4.12 17.22
N THR A 256 -4.93 4.40 16.50
CA THR A 256 -4.63 3.79 15.18
C THR A 256 -3.72 2.55 15.30
N ALA A 257 -3.95 1.74 16.33
CA ALA A 257 -3.26 0.49 16.62
C ALA A 257 -4.14 -0.38 17.54
N PRO A 258 -3.85 -1.69 17.72
CA PRO A 258 -4.51 -2.51 18.73
C PRO A 258 -4.43 -1.87 20.11
N GLY A 259 -5.59 -1.50 20.65
CA GLY A 259 -5.71 -0.90 21.97
C GLY A 259 -5.72 -1.93 23.09
N LYS A 260 -5.20 -1.55 24.25
CA LYS A 260 -5.31 -2.36 25.48
C LYS A 260 -6.29 -1.70 26.45
N ASN A 261 -7.12 -2.53 27.08
CA ASN A 261 -8.11 -2.09 28.08
C ASN A 261 -9.11 -1.04 27.56
N CYS A 262 -9.32 -0.98 26.24
CA CYS A 262 -10.30 -0.11 25.59
C CYS A 262 -11.09 -0.89 24.54
N PRO A 263 -12.33 -0.49 24.21
CA PRO A 263 -13.11 -1.14 23.17
C PRO A 263 -12.43 -1.00 21.80
N THR A 264 -12.63 -2.02 20.96
CA THR A 264 -12.06 -2.12 19.62
C THR A 264 -13.18 -2.19 18.60
N TYR A 265 -13.07 -1.40 17.54
CA TYR A 265 -14.04 -1.35 16.46
C TYR A 265 -13.38 -1.58 15.10
N VAL A 266 -14.11 -2.25 14.23
CA VAL A 266 -13.81 -2.36 12.80
C VAL A 266 -15.08 -1.96 12.06
N CYS A 267 -14.97 -0.93 11.21
CA CYS A 267 -16.09 -0.43 10.43
C CYS A 267 -16.57 -1.49 9.42
N GLY A 268 -17.89 -1.66 9.29
CA GLY A 268 -18.56 -2.75 8.59
C GLY A 268 -18.75 -4.02 9.42
N VAL A 269 -18.34 -4.05 10.69
CA VAL A 269 -18.35 -5.28 11.51
C VAL A 269 -19.05 -5.08 12.85
N ASN A 270 -18.65 -4.06 13.62
CA ASN A 270 -19.19 -3.85 14.97
C ASN A 270 -19.26 -2.37 15.40
N GLU A 271 -19.00 -1.42 14.51
CA GLU A 271 -18.99 0.01 14.80
C GLU A 271 -20.34 0.55 15.29
N GLU A 272 -21.43 -0.12 14.94
CA GLU A 272 -22.78 0.21 15.41
C GLU A 272 -22.90 0.10 16.93
N LYS A 273 -22.09 -0.77 17.55
CA LYS A 273 -22.06 -1.02 19.00
C LYS A 273 -21.30 0.05 19.79
N TYR A 274 -20.68 1.03 19.12
CA TYR A 274 -20.00 2.12 19.79
C TYR A 274 -20.97 2.93 20.69
N ASN A 275 -20.64 3.05 21.97
CA ASN A 275 -21.38 3.81 22.98
C ASN A 275 -20.66 5.13 23.33
N PRO A 276 -21.15 6.29 22.84
CA PRO A 276 -20.50 7.57 23.07
C PRO A 276 -20.60 8.06 24.52
N GLU A 277 -21.44 7.49 25.38
CA GLU A 277 -21.58 7.94 26.77
C GLU A 277 -20.47 7.41 27.65
N THR A 278 -20.02 6.18 27.40
CA THR A 278 -19.06 5.47 28.26
C THR A 278 -17.69 5.27 27.60
N GLU A 279 -17.63 5.27 26.27
CA GLU A 279 -16.42 4.91 25.53
C GLU A 279 -15.77 6.18 24.97
N HIS A 280 -14.82 6.72 25.75
CA HIS A 280 -14.08 7.93 25.39
C HIS A 280 -12.79 7.66 24.64
N VAL A 281 -12.21 6.48 24.81
CA VAL A 281 -11.02 6.01 24.11
C VAL A 281 -11.38 4.72 23.40
N VAL A 282 -11.20 4.69 22.09
CA VAL A 282 -11.52 3.52 21.26
C VAL A 282 -10.34 3.16 20.36
N SER A 283 -10.23 1.91 19.96
CA SER A 283 -9.20 1.42 19.03
C SER A 283 -9.79 1.05 17.68
N ASN A 284 -9.13 1.46 16.60
CA ASN A 284 -9.43 1.02 15.23
C ASN A 284 -8.77 -0.33 14.89
N ALA A 285 -8.39 -1.13 15.89
CA ALA A 285 -7.66 -2.38 15.73
C ALA A 285 -6.35 -2.24 14.92
N SER A 286 -5.90 -3.32 14.27
CA SER A 286 -4.77 -3.31 13.33
C SER A 286 -5.24 -3.30 11.87
N CYS A 287 -4.32 -2.99 10.94
CA CYS A 287 -4.53 -3.16 9.51
C CYS A 287 -4.94 -4.60 9.14
N THR A 288 -4.26 -5.62 9.67
CA THR A 288 -4.60 -7.02 9.41
C THR A 288 -5.97 -7.40 9.98
N THR A 289 -6.34 -6.91 11.17
CA THR A 289 -7.69 -7.16 11.73
C THR A 289 -8.77 -6.53 10.86
N ASN A 290 -8.59 -5.28 10.41
CA ASN A 290 -9.50 -4.65 9.45
C ASN A 290 -9.56 -5.44 8.13
N GLY A 291 -8.40 -5.91 7.65
CA GLY A 291 -8.28 -6.66 6.41
C GLY A 291 -8.90 -8.06 6.44
N MET A 292 -9.24 -8.61 7.61
CA MET A 292 -9.83 -9.96 7.70
C MET A 292 -11.20 -10.01 8.37
N ALA A 293 -11.56 -9.07 9.26
CA ALA A 293 -12.77 -9.19 10.06
C ALA A 293 -14.06 -9.23 9.22
N GLY A 294 -14.14 -8.46 8.13
CA GLY A 294 -15.28 -8.51 7.21
C GLY A 294 -15.45 -9.87 6.55
N VAL A 295 -14.35 -10.49 6.08
CA VAL A 295 -14.36 -11.85 5.51
C VAL A 295 -14.73 -12.88 6.57
N CYS A 296 -14.15 -12.79 7.78
CA CYS A 296 -14.49 -13.69 8.87
C CYS A 296 -15.98 -13.63 9.25
N LYS A 297 -16.56 -12.42 9.27
CA LYS A 297 -18.00 -12.20 9.52
C LYS A 297 -18.84 -12.96 8.49
N VAL A 298 -18.56 -12.78 7.20
CA VAL A 298 -19.31 -13.42 6.10
C VAL A 298 -19.19 -14.94 6.17
N LEU A 299 -17.99 -15.47 6.41
CA LEU A 299 -17.77 -16.92 6.51
C LEU A 299 -18.47 -17.53 7.73
N ASP A 300 -18.43 -16.85 8.89
CA ASP A 300 -19.09 -17.33 10.11
C ASP A 300 -20.61 -17.33 9.96
N GLU A 301 -21.18 -16.26 9.42
CA GLU A 301 -22.64 -16.14 9.23
C GLU A 301 -23.18 -17.09 8.16
N SER A 302 -22.41 -17.34 7.10
CA SER A 302 -22.87 -18.16 5.97
C SER A 302 -22.60 -19.66 6.19
N PHE A 303 -21.46 -20.01 6.80
CA PHE A 303 -20.98 -21.39 6.84
C PHE A 303 -20.64 -21.91 8.24
N GLY A 304 -20.66 -21.04 9.26
CA GLY A 304 -20.36 -21.37 10.66
C GLY A 304 -18.88 -21.75 10.85
N VAL A 305 -18.04 -20.81 11.28
CA VAL A 305 -16.62 -21.08 11.48
C VAL A 305 -16.43 -21.86 12.79
N GLN A 306 -15.77 -23.02 12.71
CA GLN A 306 -15.44 -23.86 13.87
C GLN A 306 -14.08 -23.49 14.45
N TYR A 307 -13.04 -23.51 13.62
CA TYR A 307 -11.69 -23.07 13.96
C TYR A 307 -10.91 -22.78 12.69
N GLY A 308 -9.81 -22.05 12.79
CA GLY A 308 -8.97 -21.74 11.64
C GLY A 308 -7.65 -21.12 12.01
N THR A 309 -6.80 -21.00 11.01
CA THR A 309 -5.49 -20.36 11.11
C THR A 309 -5.33 -19.35 9.99
N MET A 310 -4.53 -18.33 10.22
CA MET A 310 -4.15 -17.37 9.18
C MET A 310 -2.65 -17.12 9.15
N THR A 311 -2.17 -16.85 7.95
CA THR A 311 -0.85 -16.25 7.75
C THR A 311 -1.04 -14.95 7.02
N THR A 312 -0.46 -13.86 7.54
CA THR A 312 -0.34 -12.64 6.74
C THR A 312 1.07 -12.49 6.20
N THR A 313 1.19 -12.46 4.87
CA THR A 313 2.41 -12.02 4.20
C THR A 313 2.31 -10.51 4.11
N HIS A 314 3.05 -9.84 4.99
CA HIS A 314 2.86 -8.43 5.30
C HIS A 314 4.08 -7.63 4.85
N SER A 315 3.84 -6.49 4.19
CA SER A 315 4.90 -5.52 3.92
C SER A 315 5.68 -5.12 5.17
N TYR A 316 6.93 -4.71 5.03
CA TYR A 316 7.67 -4.18 6.18
C TYR A 316 7.06 -2.86 6.65
N THR A 317 7.32 -2.47 7.89
CA THR A 317 6.83 -1.24 8.52
C THR A 317 7.99 -0.49 9.18
N GLY A 318 7.72 0.67 9.78
CA GLY A 318 8.75 1.44 10.50
C GLY A 318 9.33 0.74 11.75
N ASP A 319 8.72 -0.34 12.20
CA ASP A 319 9.21 -1.19 13.30
C ASP A 319 10.39 -2.09 12.87
N GLN A 320 10.57 -2.33 11.56
CA GLN A 320 11.64 -3.17 11.02
C GLN A 320 12.94 -2.39 10.88
N MET A 321 14.05 -3.08 11.11
CA MET A 321 15.36 -2.50 10.90
C MET A 321 15.76 -2.51 9.42
N ILE A 322 16.33 -1.40 8.94
CA ILE A 322 16.88 -1.31 7.57
C ILE A 322 18.11 -2.23 7.43
N LEU A 323 18.99 -2.19 8.43
CA LEU A 323 20.16 -3.06 8.58
C LEU A 323 20.03 -3.86 9.88
N ASP A 324 20.78 -4.95 10.02
CA ASP A 324 20.77 -5.74 11.26
C ASP A 324 21.04 -4.83 12.48
N GLY A 325 20.16 -4.86 13.48
CA GLY A 325 20.18 -3.88 14.57
C GLY A 325 19.42 -4.30 15.83
N ARG A 326 19.15 -3.34 16.73
CA ARG A 326 18.52 -3.63 18.03
C ARG A 326 17.01 -3.71 17.91
N HIS A 327 16.44 -4.87 18.24
CA HIS A 327 15.01 -5.08 18.34
C HIS A 327 14.70 -6.19 19.37
N SER A 328 13.57 -6.12 20.06
CA SER A 328 13.19 -7.11 21.10
C SER A 328 12.83 -8.48 20.52
N ASP A 329 12.16 -8.49 19.36
CA ASP A 329 12.04 -9.67 18.49
C ASP A 329 13.32 -9.81 17.64
N LEU A 330 14.14 -10.82 17.93
CA LEU A 330 15.42 -11.10 17.24
C LEU A 330 15.26 -11.39 15.74
N ARG A 331 14.07 -11.79 15.27
CA ARG A 331 13.82 -11.96 13.84
C ARG A 331 13.64 -10.61 13.16
N ARG A 332 12.93 -9.67 13.80
CA ARG A 332 12.75 -8.28 13.32
C ARG A 332 13.99 -7.41 13.48
N ALA A 333 14.98 -7.88 14.24
CA ALA A 333 16.30 -7.28 14.30
C ALA A 333 17.08 -7.39 12.98
N ARG A 334 16.67 -8.27 12.05
CA ARG A 334 17.34 -8.48 10.77
C ARG A 334 16.87 -7.48 9.70
N ALA A 335 17.75 -7.17 8.75
CA ALA A 335 17.49 -6.24 7.64
C ALA A 335 16.20 -6.59 6.87
N GLY A 336 15.20 -5.71 6.94
CA GLY A 336 13.83 -5.98 6.47
C GLY A 336 13.67 -6.04 4.95
N ALA A 337 14.51 -5.33 4.20
CA ALA A 337 14.41 -5.24 2.73
C ALA A 337 15.07 -6.42 1.98
N VAL A 338 15.63 -7.41 2.70
CA VAL A 338 16.32 -8.56 2.10
C VAL A 338 15.90 -9.90 2.71
N ASN A 339 14.94 -9.91 3.64
CA ASN A 339 14.52 -11.12 4.35
C ASN A 339 13.00 -11.31 4.30
N ILE A 340 12.59 -12.58 4.35
CA ILE A 340 11.27 -12.99 4.82
C ILE A 340 11.39 -13.21 6.33
N VAL A 341 10.71 -12.41 7.14
CA VAL A 341 10.87 -12.39 8.60
C VAL A 341 9.61 -12.93 9.28
N PRO A 342 9.63 -14.16 9.83
CA PRO A 342 8.49 -14.71 10.56
C PRO A 342 8.32 -14.02 11.91
N THR A 343 7.10 -13.69 12.30
CA THR A 343 6.79 -13.08 13.59
C THR A 343 5.39 -13.45 14.06
N SER A 344 5.14 -13.26 15.36
CA SER A 344 3.80 -13.45 15.91
C SER A 344 2.88 -12.28 15.52
N THR A 345 1.58 -12.55 15.41
CA THR A 345 0.56 -11.53 15.20
C THR A 345 -0.60 -11.75 16.17
N GLY A 346 -1.11 -10.65 16.74
CA GLY A 346 -2.33 -10.66 17.53
C GLY A 346 -3.60 -10.54 16.69
N ALA A 347 -3.49 -10.33 15.37
CA ALA A 347 -4.63 -9.92 14.54
C ALA A 347 -5.77 -10.95 14.53
N ALA A 348 -5.45 -12.24 14.41
CA ALA A 348 -6.42 -13.33 14.45
C ALA A 348 -7.16 -13.41 15.79
N LYS A 349 -6.44 -13.21 16.90
CA LYS A 349 -7.03 -13.13 18.25
C LYS A 349 -7.87 -11.86 18.42
N ALA A 350 -7.46 -10.75 17.81
CA ALA A 350 -8.18 -9.48 17.86
C ALA A 350 -9.49 -9.51 17.08
N VAL A 351 -9.66 -10.40 16.10
CA VAL A 351 -10.97 -10.62 15.45
C VAL A 351 -12.03 -11.00 16.48
N ALA A 352 -11.69 -11.76 17.52
CA ALA A 352 -12.64 -12.09 18.58
C ALA A 352 -13.15 -10.89 19.38
N LEU A 353 -12.42 -9.75 19.37
CA LEU A 353 -12.87 -8.52 20.04
C LEU A 353 -14.02 -7.85 19.29
N VAL A 354 -14.08 -8.04 17.96
CA VAL A 354 -15.12 -7.46 17.09
C VAL A 354 -16.19 -8.48 16.67
N LEU A 355 -15.84 -9.77 16.65
CA LEU A 355 -16.70 -10.91 16.38
C LEU A 355 -16.60 -11.93 17.54
N PRO A 356 -17.34 -11.74 18.64
CA PRO A 356 -17.25 -12.60 19.82
C PRO A 356 -17.53 -14.08 19.56
N SER A 357 -18.33 -14.42 18.53
CA SER A 357 -18.59 -15.79 18.08
C SER A 357 -17.33 -16.54 17.65
N LEU A 358 -16.25 -15.82 17.35
CA LEU A 358 -14.94 -16.35 16.93
C LEU A 358 -13.90 -16.42 18.05
N LYS A 359 -14.30 -16.14 19.30
CA LYS A 359 -13.41 -16.22 20.46
C LYS A 359 -12.81 -17.61 20.61
N GLY A 360 -11.48 -17.68 20.58
CA GLY A 360 -10.72 -18.93 20.70
C GLY A 360 -10.68 -19.78 19.42
N LYS A 361 -11.33 -19.36 18.33
CA LYS A 361 -11.42 -20.13 17.09
C LYS A 361 -10.31 -19.82 16.09
N LEU A 362 -9.73 -18.62 16.13
CA LEU A 362 -8.73 -18.16 15.17
C LEU A 362 -7.37 -17.88 15.83
N ASN A 363 -6.29 -18.29 15.16
CA ASN A 363 -4.92 -17.95 15.50
C ASN A 363 -4.10 -17.75 14.22
N GLY A 364 -2.85 -17.30 14.32
CA GLY A 364 -2.04 -17.11 13.13
C GLY A 364 -0.65 -16.56 13.35
N ILE A 365 0.08 -16.42 12.24
CA ILE A 365 1.42 -15.85 12.19
C ILE A 365 1.51 -14.76 11.12
N ALA A 366 2.60 -14.01 11.12
CA ALA A 366 2.92 -13.07 10.05
C ALA A 366 4.30 -13.38 9.47
N LEU A 367 4.43 -13.17 8.16
CA LEU A 367 5.69 -13.20 7.43
C LEU A 367 5.92 -11.78 6.90
N ARG A 368 6.91 -11.05 7.41
CA ARG A 368 7.27 -9.75 6.86
C ARG A 368 8.11 -9.94 5.60
N VAL A 369 7.77 -9.26 4.52
CA VAL A 369 8.46 -9.41 3.23
C VAL A 369 9.00 -8.07 2.70
N PRO A 370 9.98 -8.09 1.77
CA PRO A 370 10.61 -6.91 1.18
C PRO A 370 9.73 -6.06 0.25
N THR A 371 8.46 -5.86 0.58
CA THR A 371 7.56 -4.93 -0.09
C THR A 371 7.29 -3.73 0.84
N PRO A 372 7.27 -2.49 0.32
CA PRO A 372 7.12 -1.29 1.14
C PRO A 372 5.67 -1.04 1.58
N ASN A 373 4.70 -1.58 0.85
CA ASN A 373 3.28 -1.45 1.16
C ASN A 373 2.47 -2.55 0.46
N VAL A 374 1.21 -2.66 0.87
CA VAL A 374 0.26 -3.74 0.54
C VAL A 374 0.67 -5.06 1.15
N SER A 375 -0.32 -5.74 1.72
CA SER A 375 -0.17 -6.99 2.42
C SER A 375 -1.30 -7.93 2.01
N ILE A 376 -1.14 -9.21 2.32
CA ILE A 376 -2.12 -10.24 1.98
C ILE A 376 -2.37 -11.14 3.20
N VAL A 377 -3.61 -11.57 3.38
CA VAL A 377 -4.01 -12.59 4.34
C VAL A 377 -4.37 -13.86 3.60
N ASP A 378 -3.82 -14.96 4.08
CA ASP A 378 -4.21 -16.33 3.77
C ASP A 378 -4.97 -16.87 4.98
N LEU A 379 -6.28 -17.07 4.86
CA LEU A 379 -7.15 -17.56 5.92
C LEU A 379 -7.65 -18.96 5.56
N VAL A 380 -7.38 -19.93 6.43
CA VAL A 380 -7.89 -21.30 6.32
C VAL A 380 -8.79 -21.59 7.51
N VAL A 381 -10.05 -21.95 7.25
CA VAL A 381 -11.05 -22.24 8.28
C VAL A 381 -11.75 -23.57 8.03
N LYS A 382 -12.04 -24.28 9.12
CA LYS A 382 -13.01 -25.34 9.15
C LYS A 382 -14.40 -24.75 9.34
N THR A 383 -15.33 -25.11 8.47
CA THR A 383 -16.74 -24.72 8.52
C THR A 383 -17.60 -25.85 9.05
N ALA A 384 -18.73 -25.50 9.67
CA ALA A 384 -19.71 -26.45 10.19
C ALA A 384 -20.62 -26.96 9.06
N ASN A 385 -20.98 -26.09 8.14
CA ASN A 385 -21.81 -26.42 6.98
C ASN A 385 -20.92 -26.72 5.78
N LYS A 386 -21.24 -27.81 5.06
CA LYS A 386 -20.59 -28.13 3.79
C LYS A 386 -20.82 -27.00 2.77
N THR A 387 -19.82 -26.73 1.96
CA THR A 387 -19.80 -25.64 0.99
C THR A 387 -18.96 -25.98 -0.24
N SER A 388 -18.97 -25.08 -1.23
CA SER A 388 -18.14 -25.16 -2.43
C SER A 388 -17.41 -23.83 -2.66
N LYS A 389 -16.44 -23.82 -3.58
CA LYS A 389 -15.72 -22.60 -3.96
C LYS A 389 -16.69 -21.52 -4.46
N GLU A 390 -17.66 -21.92 -5.28
CA GLU A 390 -18.65 -21.05 -5.89
C GLU A 390 -19.56 -20.42 -4.83
N ALA A 391 -20.01 -21.22 -3.85
CA ALA A 391 -20.82 -20.72 -2.74
C ALA A 391 -20.06 -19.73 -1.86
N VAL A 392 -18.79 -20.02 -1.53
CA VAL A 392 -17.93 -19.11 -0.76
C VAL A 392 -17.71 -17.80 -1.50
N ASN A 393 -17.35 -17.88 -2.78
CA ASN A 393 -17.14 -16.70 -3.62
C ASN A 393 -18.41 -15.86 -3.78
N ALA A 394 -19.55 -16.51 -4.01
CA ALA A 394 -20.85 -15.84 -4.13
C ALA A 394 -21.22 -15.08 -2.84
N ALA A 395 -21.02 -15.70 -1.66
CA ALA A 395 -21.28 -15.05 -0.38
C ALA A 395 -20.39 -13.83 -0.14
N LEU A 396 -19.09 -13.94 -0.44
CA LEU A 396 -18.13 -12.84 -0.30
C LEU A 396 -18.41 -11.70 -1.28
N LYS A 397 -18.73 -12.03 -2.54
CA LYS A 397 -19.13 -11.05 -3.54
C LYS A 397 -20.42 -10.34 -3.16
N ALA A 398 -21.45 -11.08 -2.73
CA ALA A 398 -22.71 -10.48 -2.28
C ALA A 398 -22.52 -9.55 -1.07
N ALA A 399 -21.62 -9.90 -0.15
CA ALA A 399 -21.29 -9.03 0.98
C ALA A 399 -20.57 -7.75 0.54
N ALA A 400 -19.61 -7.86 -0.39
CA ALA A 400 -18.88 -6.72 -0.96
C ALA A 400 -19.79 -5.78 -1.78
N ASP A 401 -20.73 -6.33 -2.53
CA ASP A 401 -21.70 -5.56 -3.33
C ASP A 401 -22.86 -5.01 -2.48
N GLY A 402 -23.03 -5.50 -1.25
CA GLY A 402 -24.12 -5.13 -0.34
C GLY A 402 -23.64 -4.50 0.97
N PRO A 403 -23.81 -5.18 2.13
CA PRO A 403 -23.63 -4.57 3.46
C PRO A 403 -22.19 -4.08 3.75
N LEU A 404 -21.19 -4.68 3.10
CA LEU A 404 -19.77 -4.34 3.24
C LEU A 404 -19.27 -3.48 2.07
N ASN A 405 -20.15 -2.93 1.23
CA ASN A 405 -19.74 -2.02 0.17
C ASN A 405 -18.92 -0.83 0.72
N GLY A 406 -17.78 -0.55 0.07
CA GLY A 406 -16.81 0.46 0.52
C GLY A 406 -15.90 0.01 1.68
N VAL A 407 -16.09 -1.20 2.23
CA VAL A 407 -15.22 -1.82 3.25
C VAL A 407 -14.56 -3.09 2.71
N LEU A 408 -15.30 -3.90 1.96
CA LEU A 408 -14.83 -5.12 1.32
C LEU A 408 -15.01 -4.99 -0.20
N ALA A 409 -13.99 -5.38 -0.96
CA ALA A 409 -14.09 -5.59 -2.40
C ALA A 409 -13.88 -7.07 -2.74
N TYR A 410 -14.22 -7.43 -3.97
CA TYR A 410 -14.05 -8.77 -4.52
C TYR A 410 -13.51 -8.64 -5.94
N THR A 411 -12.53 -9.46 -6.31
CA THR A 411 -11.97 -9.49 -7.67
C THR A 411 -11.69 -10.92 -8.11
N GLU A 412 -11.83 -11.17 -9.40
CA GLU A 412 -11.34 -12.38 -10.08
C GLU A 412 -10.26 -12.03 -11.12
N LEU A 413 -9.74 -10.81 -11.09
CA LEU A 413 -8.60 -10.42 -11.92
C LEU A 413 -7.30 -10.98 -11.32
N PRO A 414 -6.36 -11.48 -12.14
CA PRO A 414 -5.08 -12.03 -11.67
C PRO A 414 -4.09 -10.89 -11.32
N LEU A 415 -4.37 -10.19 -10.22
CA LEU A 415 -3.63 -9.01 -9.76
C LEU A 415 -2.52 -9.36 -8.76
N VAL A 416 -1.60 -8.41 -8.55
CA VAL A 416 -0.49 -8.53 -7.59
C VAL A 416 -0.48 -7.36 -6.61
N SER A 417 0.43 -7.39 -5.62
CA SER A 417 0.44 -6.44 -4.50
C SER A 417 0.41 -4.97 -4.93
N SER A 418 1.15 -4.57 -5.97
CA SER A 418 1.19 -3.18 -6.43
C SER A 418 -0.16 -2.64 -6.89
N ASP A 419 -1.07 -3.51 -7.34
CA ASP A 419 -2.35 -3.12 -7.93
C ASP A 419 -3.37 -2.71 -6.85
N PHE A 420 -3.15 -3.16 -5.61
CA PHE A 420 -3.99 -2.79 -4.47
C PHE A 420 -3.52 -1.54 -3.73
N LYS A 421 -2.42 -0.93 -4.17
CA LYS A 421 -1.87 0.28 -3.57
C LYS A 421 -2.86 1.45 -3.72
N GLY A 422 -3.23 2.08 -2.62
CA GLY A 422 -4.20 3.18 -2.61
C GLY A 422 -5.66 2.73 -2.74
N THR A 423 -5.96 1.44 -2.51
CA THR A 423 -7.35 0.96 -2.49
C THR A 423 -8.09 1.42 -1.23
N ASP A 424 -9.30 1.96 -1.41
CA ASP A 424 -10.07 2.60 -0.34
C ASP A 424 -10.78 1.62 0.62
N VAL A 425 -10.79 0.33 0.28
CA VAL A 425 -11.41 -0.75 1.06
C VAL A 425 -10.44 -1.32 2.09
N SER A 426 -10.97 -1.96 3.13
CA SER A 426 -10.16 -2.66 4.13
C SER A 426 -9.50 -3.91 3.56
N ALA A 427 -10.18 -4.58 2.62
CA ALA A 427 -9.68 -5.75 1.94
C ALA A 427 -10.33 -5.94 0.57
N THR A 428 -9.59 -6.58 -0.33
CA THR A 428 -10.11 -7.12 -1.59
C THR A 428 -9.90 -8.63 -1.60
N VAL A 429 -10.99 -9.39 -1.63
CA VAL A 429 -10.95 -10.86 -1.76
C VAL A 429 -10.50 -11.23 -3.16
N ASP A 430 -9.54 -12.15 -3.24
CA ASP A 430 -9.09 -12.76 -4.48
C ASP A 430 -9.86 -14.06 -4.72
N GLY A 431 -10.90 -13.97 -5.57
CA GLY A 431 -11.81 -15.08 -5.86
C GLY A 431 -11.16 -16.24 -6.60
N GLN A 432 -10.05 -16.01 -7.32
CA GLN A 432 -9.34 -17.07 -8.02
C GLN A 432 -8.64 -18.00 -7.03
N LEU A 433 -8.13 -17.45 -5.93
CA LEU A 433 -7.36 -18.14 -4.90
C LEU A 433 -8.22 -18.82 -3.81
N SER A 434 -9.53 -18.64 -3.83
CA SER A 434 -10.44 -19.40 -2.96
C SER A 434 -10.37 -20.89 -3.24
N MET A 435 -10.30 -21.71 -2.18
CA MET A 435 -10.27 -23.17 -2.27
C MET A 435 -11.23 -23.77 -1.24
N VAL A 436 -11.85 -24.89 -1.60
CA VAL A 436 -12.60 -25.73 -0.67
C VAL A 436 -12.09 -27.16 -0.79
N MET A 437 -11.67 -27.74 0.33
CA MET A 437 -11.17 -29.10 0.44
C MET A 437 -12.05 -29.89 1.42
N GLY A 438 -12.42 -31.12 1.05
CA GLY A 438 -13.28 -31.96 1.88
C GLY A 438 -14.69 -31.38 2.13
N GLU A 439 -15.13 -30.45 1.28
CA GLU A 439 -16.39 -29.69 1.37
C GLU A 439 -16.51 -28.77 2.60
N ASP A 440 -15.53 -28.75 3.49
CA ASP A 440 -15.67 -28.08 4.79
C ASP A 440 -14.41 -27.35 5.28
N MET A 441 -13.27 -27.53 4.60
CA MET A 441 -12.06 -26.74 4.80
C MET A 441 -11.95 -25.67 3.72
N VAL A 442 -12.17 -24.43 4.11
CA VAL A 442 -12.22 -23.27 3.21
C VAL A 442 -10.95 -22.46 3.36
N LYS A 443 -10.30 -22.14 2.24
CA LYS A 443 -9.22 -21.16 2.13
C LYS A 443 -9.73 -19.93 1.39
N VAL A 444 -9.54 -18.76 1.97
CA VAL A 444 -9.80 -17.46 1.32
C VAL A 444 -8.53 -16.61 1.42
N VAL A 445 -8.23 -15.92 0.32
CA VAL A 445 -7.11 -14.99 0.24
C VAL A 445 -7.64 -13.58 0.03
N MET A 446 -7.09 -12.61 0.75
CA MET A 446 -7.46 -11.21 0.58
C MET A 446 -6.29 -10.26 0.71
N TRP A 447 -6.24 -9.30 -0.21
CA TRP A 447 -5.27 -8.21 -0.27
C TRP A 447 -5.76 -7.02 0.54
N TYR A 448 -4.84 -6.26 1.11
CA TYR A 448 -5.15 -5.01 1.78
C TYR A 448 -3.97 -4.04 1.71
N ASP A 449 -4.24 -2.78 1.36
CA ASP A 449 -3.28 -1.72 1.59
C ASP A 449 -3.21 -1.44 3.10
N ASN A 450 -2.17 -1.97 3.75
CA ASN A 450 -2.01 -1.87 5.20
C ASN A 450 -1.78 -0.44 5.70
N GLU A 451 -1.56 0.53 4.81
CA GLU A 451 -1.46 1.94 5.18
C GLU A 451 -2.70 2.73 4.73
N TRP A 452 -3.09 2.66 3.45
CA TRP A 452 -4.14 3.48 2.87
C TRP A 452 -5.54 3.01 3.26
N GLY A 453 -5.87 1.73 3.00
CA GLY A 453 -7.15 1.15 3.38
C GLY A 453 -7.39 1.22 4.89
N TYR A 454 -6.34 1.01 5.68
CA TYR A 454 -6.39 1.21 7.13
C TYR A 454 -6.64 2.68 7.52
N SER A 455 -5.98 3.64 6.87
CA SER A 455 -6.19 5.07 7.13
C SER A 455 -7.61 5.51 6.76
N GLN A 456 -8.19 4.94 5.70
CA GLN A 456 -9.61 5.16 5.38
C GLN A 456 -10.52 4.67 6.51
N ARG A 457 -10.22 3.51 7.12
CA ARG A 457 -10.96 3.02 8.30
C ARG A 457 -10.76 3.88 9.54
N VAL A 458 -9.60 4.51 9.71
CA VAL A 458 -9.40 5.50 10.79
C VAL A 458 -10.33 6.70 10.57
N ILE A 459 -10.42 7.23 9.34
CA ILE A 459 -11.37 8.31 9.01
C ILE A 459 -12.80 7.89 9.28
N ASP A 460 -13.18 6.69 8.84
CA ASP A 460 -14.54 6.16 9.00
C ASP A 460 -14.90 5.99 10.49
N LEU A 461 -14.00 5.43 11.32
CA LEU A 461 -14.25 5.28 12.76
C LEU A 461 -14.28 6.65 13.46
N THR A 462 -13.40 7.58 13.11
CA THR A 462 -13.46 8.95 13.63
C THR A 462 -14.76 9.64 13.22
N ALA A 463 -15.27 9.38 12.02
CA ALA A 463 -16.58 9.89 11.59
C ALA A 463 -17.73 9.27 12.42
N VAL A 464 -17.69 7.97 12.72
CA VAL A 464 -18.66 7.33 13.63
C VAL A 464 -18.65 7.99 15.01
N VAL A 465 -17.47 8.26 15.56
CA VAL A 465 -17.32 8.95 16.85
C VAL A 465 -17.85 10.38 16.77
N ALA A 466 -17.44 11.16 15.77
CA ALA A 466 -17.85 12.55 15.58
C ALA A 466 -19.36 12.68 15.34
N GLY A 467 -19.98 11.75 14.62
CA GLY A 467 -21.42 11.78 14.34
C GLY A 467 -22.30 11.48 15.56
N LYS A 468 -21.73 10.90 16.62
CA LYS A 468 -22.41 10.62 17.90
C LYS A 468 -22.04 11.61 19.01
N MET A 469 -21.39 12.73 18.65
CA MET A 469 -21.08 13.88 19.52
C MET A 469 -21.89 15.10 19.08
#